data_AF-A0A2M8P324-F1
#
_entry.id   AF-A0A2M8P324-F1
#
_cell.length_a   1.000
_cell.length_b   1.000
_cell.length_c   1.000
_cell.angle_alpha   90.00
_cell.angle_beta   90.00
_cell.angle_gamma   90.00
#
_symmetry.space_group_name_H-M   'P 1'
#
loop_
_entity.id
_entity.type
_entity.pdbx_description
1 polymer ?
#
loop_
_entity_poly.entity_id
_entity_poly.type
_entity_poly.pdbx_seq_one_letter_code
_entity_poly.pdbx_strand_id
1 'polypeptide(L)'
;MPLCRAFAGRKANSPRKCNWSLPSQPSKPRARMCGQPKLTAHFSSQGCKTMQPFHAEIVSIGEELLSSESETLDTNSVYITQQLGGLGVRVLYKTTVGDDEARITEVLRIAMRRVPIIITTGGLGPTVDDMTRQAVANATNRPLVFHQSLLDEIAAKFARFNVRMSPNNRAQAMLPQDAVAISNPAGTAPGFYVEHEGAIIISLPGVPREVKAMLEQSVLPLLRERLGAPRVIKTRVLRTAGIGESHIDEQIGHLERLSNPTVGLNAHAGQTDIRITARAESEAEADALIAPVEAEIRAKIGEYIFGVGKESLEQALADVLVRSGVRAVIGELYTGGIVQRRLSKAVFPEGALQFADHAALERLRGDSQGDVRSACEQLAAALRTEYNADAALVVIAEADSSAMAVTDGERAYSRAYFYGTDVTTPDVPSGWAISMLWQLLKRRVAAQT
;
A
#
# COMPACT_ATOMS: atom_id res chain seq x y z
N MET A 1 -5.27 -24.38 60.43
CA MET A 1 -4.42 -24.02 61.60
C MET A 1 -3.79 -22.66 61.32
N PRO A 2 -4.21 -21.61 62.03
CA PRO A 2 -3.76 -20.22 61.87
C PRO A 2 -2.77 -19.79 62.96
N LEU A 3 -2.07 -18.67 62.75
CA LEU A 3 -1.46 -17.75 63.75
C LEU A 3 -0.80 -16.63 62.90
N CYS A 4 -1.20 -15.36 62.81
CA CYS A 4 -1.84 -14.40 63.72
C CYS A 4 -1.03 -14.12 65.00
N ARG A 5 -0.26 -13.02 65.02
CA ARG A 5 -0.22 -12.08 66.16
C ARG A 5 0.48 -10.75 65.83
N ALA A 6 -0.22 -9.69 66.18
CA ALA A 6 0.19 -8.28 66.21
C ALA A 6 0.74 -7.89 67.59
N PHE A 7 1.51 -6.81 67.67
CA PHE A 7 1.65 -5.84 68.79
C PHE A 7 2.43 -4.63 68.21
N ALA A 8 1.95 -3.38 68.06
CA ALA A 8 1.20 -2.42 68.88
C ALA A 8 2.04 -1.64 69.93
N GLY A 9 2.24 -0.34 69.66
CA GLY A 9 2.37 0.78 70.64
C GLY A 9 3.75 1.06 71.25
N ARG A 10 4.12 2.27 71.70
CA ARG A 10 3.73 3.69 71.52
C ARG A 10 4.67 4.52 72.44
N LYS A 11 5.05 5.73 72.01
CA LYS A 11 5.47 6.93 72.81
C LYS A 11 6.76 6.81 73.64
N ALA A 12 7.47 7.86 74.06
CA ALA A 12 7.74 9.26 73.69
C ALA A 12 8.61 9.79 74.85
N ASN A 13 9.74 10.47 74.61
CA ASN A 13 10.12 11.68 75.37
C ASN A 13 11.35 12.39 74.80
N SER A 14 11.15 13.69 74.57
CA SER A 14 12.08 14.77 74.19
C SER A 14 13.01 15.17 75.36
N PRO A 15 13.73 16.33 75.37
CA PRO A 15 14.12 17.27 74.30
C PRO A 15 15.60 17.71 74.39
N ARG A 16 16.16 18.32 73.34
CA ARG A 16 17.13 19.42 73.52
C ARG A 16 16.81 20.56 72.55
N LYS A 17 16.41 21.69 73.16
CA LYS A 17 16.30 23.01 72.54
C LYS A 17 17.71 23.57 72.33
N CYS A 18 17.97 24.15 71.17
CA CYS A 18 18.85 25.32 71.03
C CYS A 18 18.19 26.28 70.03
N ASN A 19 17.67 27.38 70.58
CA ASN A 19 17.34 28.61 69.85
C ASN A 19 18.60 29.15 69.20
N TRP A 20 18.55 29.60 67.94
CA TRP A 20 19.18 30.86 67.51
C TRP A 20 18.45 31.42 66.28
N SER A 21 18.37 32.74 66.28
CA SER A 21 17.48 33.65 65.57
C SER A 21 17.84 33.86 64.09
N LEU A 22 16.83 34.22 63.30
CA LEU A 22 16.92 34.69 61.91
C LEU A 22 17.80 35.95 61.78
N PRO A 23 18.54 36.07 60.66
CA PRO A 23 18.67 37.34 59.97
C PRO A 23 18.07 37.28 58.56
N SER A 24 17.44 38.40 58.22
CA SER A 24 16.87 38.78 56.94
C SER A 24 17.85 38.72 55.75
N GLN A 25 17.26 38.48 54.58
CA GLN A 25 17.85 38.37 53.24
C GLN A 25 18.94 39.39 52.87
N PRO A 26 19.85 38.99 51.97
CA PRO A 26 20.33 39.85 50.91
C PRO A 26 19.70 39.44 49.55
N SER A 27 19.13 40.44 48.88
CA SER A 27 18.57 40.38 47.53
C SER A 27 19.58 39.85 46.51
N LYS A 28 19.25 38.75 45.81
CA LYS A 28 20.01 38.27 44.65
C LYS A 28 19.81 39.20 43.45
N PRO A 29 20.87 39.47 42.66
CA PRO A 29 20.78 40.29 41.46
C PRO A 29 19.99 39.55 40.36
N ARG A 30 19.16 40.30 39.62
CA ARG A 30 18.40 39.83 38.46
C ARG A 30 19.36 39.27 37.40
N ALA A 31 19.43 37.95 37.27
CA ALA A 31 19.97 37.31 36.09
C ALA A 31 18.94 37.47 34.95
N ARG A 32 19.33 38.21 33.91
CA ARG A 32 18.61 38.31 32.65
C ARG A 32 18.41 36.90 32.09
N MET A 33 17.16 36.44 32.01
CA MET A 33 16.80 35.31 31.15
C MET A 33 17.16 35.70 29.73
N CYS A 34 18.23 35.10 29.21
CA CYS A 34 18.58 35.15 27.81
C CYS A 34 17.44 34.47 27.05
N GLY A 35 16.73 35.26 26.22
CA GLY A 35 15.64 34.78 25.40
C GLY A 35 16.13 33.71 24.44
N GLN A 36 15.44 32.56 24.43
CA GLN A 36 15.55 31.62 23.33
C GLN A 36 15.00 32.31 22.07
N PRO A 37 15.73 32.34 20.94
CA PRO A 37 15.17 32.86 19.71
C PRO A 37 14.13 31.85 19.21
N LYS A 38 12.86 32.26 19.24
CA LYS A 38 11.82 31.65 18.40
C LYS A 38 12.21 31.93 16.95
N LEU A 39 12.78 30.93 16.28
CA LEU A 39 13.00 30.95 14.85
C LEU A 39 11.65 30.77 14.14
N THR A 40 10.91 31.87 13.99
CA THR A 40 9.86 31.98 12.97
C THR A 40 10.53 32.36 11.65
N ALA A 41 10.89 31.37 10.85
CA ALA A 41 11.26 31.59 9.46
C ALA A 41 9.99 31.91 8.67
N HIS A 42 9.76 33.19 8.40
CA HIS A 42 8.78 33.63 7.42
C HIS A 42 9.27 33.28 6.02
N PHE A 43 8.52 32.44 5.30
CA PHE A 43 8.71 32.22 3.87
C PHE A 43 8.56 33.56 3.13
N SER A 44 9.64 34.05 2.51
CA SER A 44 9.58 35.17 1.58
C SER A 44 8.96 34.70 0.26
N SER A 45 7.76 35.19 -0.04
CA SER A 45 6.98 34.88 -1.22
C SER A 45 7.49 35.60 -2.47
N GLN A 46 8.68 35.28 -2.96
CA GLN A 46 9.11 35.71 -4.30
C GLN A 46 9.73 34.55 -5.07
N GLY A 47 8.99 34.05 -6.07
CA GLY A 47 9.50 33.16 -7.13
C GLY A 47 9.15 31.67 -7.04
N CYS A 48 8.25 31.24 -6.14
CA CYS A 48 7.93 29.82 -6.00
C CYS A 48 6.94 29.36 -7.08
N LYS A 49 7.42 28.56 -8.04
CA LYS A 49 6.55 27.65 -8.81
C LYS A 49 5.73 26.87 -7.79
N THR A 50 4.41 26.83 -7.95
CA THR A 50 3.48 26.08 -7.10
C THR A 50 3.81 24.58 -7.12
N MET A 51 4.80 24.15 -6.35
CA MET A 51 5.05 22.74 -6.08
C MET A 51 4.01 22.29 -5.07
N GLN A 52 3.11 21.43 -5.54
CA GLN A 52 2.07 20.84 -4.71
C GLN A 52 2.72 20.10 -3.53
N PRO A 53 2.36 20.41 -2.28
CA PRO A 53 3.13 20.01 -1.10
C PRO A 53 3.13 18.50 -0.81
N PHE A 54 2.46 17.68 -1.62
CA PHE A 54 2.18 16.28 -1.33
C PHE A 54 2.85 15.28 -2.29
N HIS A 55 3.90 15.67 -3.00
CA HIS A 55 4.58 14.78 -3.94
C HIS A 55 5.95 14.33 -3.44
N ALA A 56 6.27 13.06 -3.67
CA ALA A 56 7.56 12.49 -3.30
C ALA A 56 8.22 11.70 -4.44
N GLU A 57 9.52 11.54 -4.33
CA GLU A 57 10.35 10.63 -5.12
C GLU A 57 11.14 9.74 -4.18
N ILE A 58 11.20 8.45 -4.50
CA ILE A 58 12.02 7.48 -3.77
C ILE A 58 13.22 7.13 -4.62
N VAL A 59 14.42 7.26 -4.06
CA VAL A 59 15.68 6.90 -4.71
C VAL A 59 16.28 5.69 -4.00
N SER A 60 16.19 4.53 -4.62
CA SER A 60 16.76 3.29 -4.12
C SER A 60 18.20 3.18 -4.62
N ILE A 61 19.17 3.11 -3.70
CA ILE A 61 20.61 3.13 -3.99
C ILE A 61 21.19 1.76 -3.65
N GLY A 62 21.79 1.11 -4.64
CA GLY A 62 22.45 -0.19 -4.49
C GLY A 62 22.65 -0.90 -5.83
N GLU A 63 23.87 -1.34 -6.12
CA GLU A 63 24.20 -2.11 -7.32
C GLU A 63 23.46 -3.46 -7.36
N GLU A 64 23.20 -4.06 -6.18
CA GLU A 64 22.45 -5.30 -6.05
C GLU A 64 20.99 -5.18 -6.48
N LEU A 65 20.45 -3.95 -6.60
CA LEU A 65 19.10 -3.71 -7.12
C LEU A 65 19.06 -3.64 -8.65
N LEU A 66 20.21 -3.53 -9.31
CA LEU A 66 20.35 -3.42 -10.76
C LEU A 66 21.01 -4.65 -11.40
N SER A 67 21.73 -5.45 -10.61
CA SER A 67 22.42 -6.65 -11.09
C SER A 67 21.45 -7.79 -11.41
N SER A 68 21.62 -8.40 -12.59
CA SER A 68 20.87 -9.59 -13.00
C SER A 68 21.19 -10.84 -12.18
N GLU A 69 22.31 -10.84 -11.46
CA GLU A 69 22.75 -11.97 -10.62
C GLU A 69 22.25 -11.86 -9.17
N SER A 70 21.62 -10.74 -8.82
CA SER A 70 21.09 -10.49 -7.48
C SER A 70 19.60 -10.85 -7.40
N GLU A 71 19.23 -11.57 -6.34
CA GLU A 71 17.82 -11.87 -6.02
C GLU A 71 17.15 -10.77 -5.18
N THR A 72 17.85 -9.64 -4.95
CA THR A 72 17.37 -8.58 -4.07
C THR A 72 16.29 -7.75 -4.75
N LEU A 73 15.07 -7.83 -4.24
CA LEU A 73 13.95 -6.99 -4.68
C LEU A 73 13.89 -5.70 -3.87
N ASP A 74 13.60 -4.57 -4.53
CA ASP A 74 13.34 -3.28 -3.87
C ASP A 74 11.98 -3.27 -3.16
N THR A 75 11.95 -3.92 -2.00
CA THR A 75 10.79 -3.94 -1.11
C THR A 75 10.67 -2.66 -0.27
N ASN A 76 11.77 -1.92 -0.09
CA ASN A 76 11.80 -0.68 0.68
C ASN A 76 10.97 0.40 0.00
N SER A 77 11.13 0.62 -1.32
CA SER A 77 10.35 1.65 -2.01
C SER A 77 8.86 1.33 -2.01
N VAL A 78 8.47 0.05 -2.05
CA VAL A 78 7.08 -0.38 -1.93
C VAL A 78 6.54 -0.02 -0.54
N TYR A 79 7.25 -0.38 0.53
CA TYR A 79 6.84 -0.07 1.90
C TYR A 79 6.78 1.44 2.16
N ILE A 80 7.80 2.21 1.74
CA ILE A 80 7.82 3.68 1.85
C ILE A 80 6.60 4.28 1.14
N THR A 81 6.28 3.81 -0.07
CA THR A 81 5.12 4.30 -0.85
C THR A 81 3.81 4.09 -0.09
N GLN A 82 3.63 2.92 0.53
CA GLN A 82 2.43 2.62 1.33
C GLN A 82 2.31 3.55 2.54
N GLN A 83 3.41 3.76 3.27
CA GLN A 83 3.41 4.62 4.46
C GLN A 83 3.17 6.10 4.10
N LEU A 84 3.80 6.59 3.02
CA LEU A 84 3.57 7.92 2.49
C LEU A 84 2.13 8.11 2.01
N GLY A 85 1.53 7.10 1.38
CA GLY A 85 0.13 7.10 1.00
C GLY A 85 -0.81 7.34 2.18
N GLY A 86 -0.50 6.77 3.35
CA GLY A 86 -1.23 7.02 4.59
C GLY A 86 -1.10 8.45 5.15
N LEU A 87 -0.10 9.21 4.71
CA LEU A 87 0.04 10.66 4.98
C LEU A 87 -0.51 11.53 3.86
N GLY A 88 -0.93 10.92 2.76
CA GLY A 88 -1.38 11.63 1.57
C GLY A 88 -0.21 12.10 0.72
N VAL A 89 1.01 11.66 0.99
CA VAL A 89 2.12 11.93 0.08
C VAL A 89 2.03 10.96 -1.08
N ARG A 90 1.81 11.47 -2.30
CA ARG A 90 1.80 10.68 -3.54
C ARG A 90 3.23 10.59 -4.06
N VAL A 91 3.73 9.36 -4.17
CA VAL A 91 5.00 9.08 -4.84
C VAL A 91 4.79 9.18 -6.35
N LEU A 92 5.50 10.10 -7.02
CA LEU A 92 5.42 10.30 -8.47
C LEU A 92 6.50 9.55 -9.22
N TYR A 93 7.66 9.39 -8.59
CA TYR A 93 8.84 8.79 -9.20
C TYR A 93 9.47 7.80 -8.22
N LYS A 94 9.95 6.69 -8.78
CA LYS A 94 10.88 5.79 -8.12
C LYS A 94 12.07 5.62 -9.05
N THR A 95 13.26 5.86 -8.53
CA THR A 95 14.50 5.76 -9.29
C THR A 95 15.43 4.80 -8.57
N THR A 96 15.94 3.80 -9.28
CA THR A 96 16.99 2.91 -8.78
C THR A 96 18.32 3.32 -9.41
N VAL A 97 19.37 3.44 -8.61
CA VAL A 97 20.70 3.85 -9.06
C VAL A 97 21.77 3.00 -8.36
N GLY A 98 22.79 2.58 -9.11
CA GLY A 98 23.91 1.82 -8.58
C GLY A 98 24.85 2.68 -7.72
N ASP A 99 25.81 2.03 -7.06
CA ASP A 99 26.71 2.65 -6.08
C ASP A 99 27.82 3.50 -6.73
N ASP A 100 27.43 4.67 -7.22
CA ASP A 100 28.31 5.65 -7.86
C ASP A 100 27.92 7.07 -7.45
N GLU A 101 28.86 7.76 -6.80
CA GLU A 101 28.63 9.10 -6.23
C GLU A 101 28.10 10.11 -7.26
N ALA A 102 28.65 10.12 -8.48
CA ALA A 102 28.28 11.08 -9.51
C ALA A 102 26.86 10.82 -10.02
N ARG A 103 26.53 9.55 -10.27
CA ARG A 103 25.18 9.12 -10.68
C ARG A 103 24.14 9.43 -9.60
N ILE A 104 24.42 9.10 -8.35
CA ILE A 104 23.52 9.41 -7.22
C ILE A 104 23.32 10.92 -7.12
N THR A 105 24.39 11.71 -7.21
CA THR A 105 24.33 13.18 -7.16
C THR A 105 23.43 13.75 -8.27
N GLU A 106 23.58 13.24 -9.50
CA GLU A 106 22.76 13.66 -10.64
C GLU A 106 21.27 13.36 -10.42
N VAL A 107 20.96 12.13 -9.98
CA VAL A 107 19.58 11.71 -9.67
C VAL A 107 18.97 12.61 -8.61
N LEU A 108 19.68 12.91 -7.52
CA LEU A 108 19.19 13.78 -6.45
C LEU A 108 18.93 15.21 -6.95
N ARG A 109 19.82 15.76 -7.79
CA ARG A 109 19.61 17.08 -8.41
C ARG A 109 18.40 17.10 -9.33
N ILE A 110 18.15 16.02 -10.07
CA ILE A 110 16.95 15.87 -10.89
C ILE A 110 15.69 15.82 -10.01
N ALA A 111 15.70 14.98 -8.97
CA ALA A 111 14.58 14.78 -8.06
C ALA A 111 14.17 16.09 -7.36
N MET A 112 15.13 16.89 -6.89
CA MET A 112 14.88 18.21 -6.26
C MET A 112 14.15 19.19 -7.17
N ARG A 113 14.28 19.06 -8.50
CA ARG A 113 13.54 19.91 -9.44
C ARG A 113 12.12 19.43 -9.72
N ARG A 114 11.79 18.19 -9.36
CA ARG A 114 10.51 17.54 -9.68
C ARG A 114 9.56 17.50 -8.49
N VAL A 115 10.07 17.25 -7.29
CA VAL A 115 9.26 17.00 -6.09
C VAL A 115 9.84 17.63 -4.82
N PRO A 116 8.99 18.00 -3.85
CA PRO A 116 9.45 18.62 -2.60
C PRO A 116 10.00 17.60 -1.59
N ILE A 117 9.65 16.31 -1.70
CA ILE A 117 10.07 15.28 -0.75
C ILE A 117 10.86 14.21 -1.49
N ILE A 118 12.08 13.95 -1.05
CA ILE A 118 12.95 12.93 -1.63
C ILE A 118 13.37 12.00 -0.50
N ILE A 119 13.13 10.70 -0.67
CA ILE A 119 13.55 9.70 0.30
C ILE A 119 14.56 8.77 -0.38
N THR A 120 15.78 8.72 0.15
CA THR A 120 16.79 7.77 -0.30
C THR A 120 16.85 6.56 0.62
N THR A 121 17.09 5.38 0.07
CA THR A 121 17.32 4.14 0.83
C THR A 121 18.56 3.44 0.30
N GLY A 122 19.54 3.18 1.16
CA GLY A 122 20.81 2.53 0.79
C GLY A 122 22.03 3.45 0.85
N GLY A 123 23.23 2.86 0.81
CA GLY A 123 24.51 3.58 0.76
C GLY A 123 24.88 4.39 2.01
N LEU A 124 24.41 4.00 3.21
CA LEU A 124 24.71 4.67 4.50
C LEU A 124 25.62 3.88 5.44
N GLY A 125 25.97 2.64 5.10
CA GLY A 125 26.85 1.78 5.87
C GLY A 125 28.31 2.28 5.94
N PRO A 126 29.22 1.47 6.47
CA PRO A 126 30.62 1.84 6.64
C PRO A 126 31.55 1.45 5.47
N THR A 127 31.02 0.89 4.37
CA THR A 127 31.83 0.36 3.26
C THR A 127 32.13 1.45 2.21
N VAL A 128 32.98 1.13 1.24
CA VAL A 128 33.51 2.11 0.26
C VAL A 128 32.49 2.51 -0.81
N ASP A 129 31.55 1.61 -1.07
CA ASP A 129 30.37 1.74 -1.92
C ASP A 129 29.23 2.54 -1.24
N ASP A 130 29.29 2.79 0.08
CA ASP A 130 28.31 3.62 0.79
C ASP A 130 28.51 5.12 0.51
N MET A 131 28.10 5.56 -0.69
CA MET A 131 28.37 6.92 -1.19
C MET A 131 27.21 7.91 -1.00
N THR A 132 26.06 7.49 -0.45
CA THR A 132 24.86 8.34 -0.34
C THR A 132 25.12 9.63 0.44
N ARG A 133 25.89 9.58 1.54
CA ARG A 133 26.24 10.78 2.33
C ARG A 133 26.98 11.82 1.49
N GLN A 134 28.00 11.37 0.75
CA GLN A 134 28.80 12.24 -0.10
C GLN A 134 27.99 12.79 -1.27
N ALA A 135 27.16 11.96 -1.89
CA ALA A 135 26.29 12.36 -2.99
C ALA A 135 25.26 13.42 -2.57
N VAL A 136 24.64 13.28 -1.39
CA VAL A 136 23.71 14.32 -0.85
C VAL A 136 24.46 15.62 -0.56
N ALA A 137 25.68 15.54 0.00
CA ALA A 137 26.53 16.71 0.21
C ALA A 137 26.81 17.44 -1.11
N ASN A 138 27.24 16.71 -2.15
CA ASN A 138 27.51 17.27 -3.47
C ASN A 138 26.26 17.81 -4.15
N ALA A 139 25.12 17.12 -4.01
CA ALA A 139 23.85 17.55 -4.60
C ALA A 139 23.37 18.89 -4.01
N THR A 140 23.64 19.11 -2.73
CA THR A 140 23.23 20.31 -1.98
C THR A 140 24.35 21.35 -1.83
N ASN A 141 25.51 21.12 -2.45
CA ASN A 141 26.72 21.94 -2.38
C ASN A 141 27.20 22.21 -0.95
N ARG A 142 27.28 21.15 -0.13
CA ARG A 142 27.70 21.21 1.28
C ARG A 142 28.90 20.30 1.54
N PRO A 143 29.83 20.71 2.41
CA PRO A 143 30.87 19.81 2.89
C PRO A 143 30.27 18.75 3.84
N LEU A 144 30.94 17.59 3.96
CA LEU A 144 30.68 16.65 5.04
C LEU A 144 31.37 17.12 6.33
N VAL A 145 30.64 17.05 7.44
CA VAL A 145 31.09 17.43 8.78
C VAL A 145 31.07 16.19 9.69
N PHE A 146 32.13 16.02 10.48
CA PHE A 146 32.23 14.94 11.45
C PHE A 146 31.50 15.30 12.75
N HIS A 147 30.66 14.39 13.24
CA HIS A 147 29.92 14.56 14.49
C HIS A 147 30.37 13.54 15.54
N GLN A 148 31.13 14.00 16.55
CA GLN A 148 31.61 13.14 17.63
C GLN A 148 30.46 12.48 18.39
N SER A 149 29.35 13.19 18.64
CA SER A 149 28.18 12.62 19.32
C SER A 149 27.58 11.41 18.60
N LEU A 150 27.52 11.45 17.26
CA LEU A 150 27.04 10.30 16.47
C LEU A 150 28.01 9.13 16.55
N LEU A 151 29.32 9.41 16.54
CA LEU A 151 30.33 8.36 16.72
C LEU A 151 30.18 7.68 18.09
N ASP A 152 29.93 8.45 19.15
CA ASP A 152 29.75 7.94 20.50
C ASP A 152 28.47 7.07 20.60
N GLU A 153 27.38 7.47 19.94
CA GLU A 153 26.16 6.66 19.84
C GLU A 153 26.39 5.34 19.09
N ILE A 154 27.13 5.39 17.97
CA ILE A 154 27.50 4.20 17.20
C ILE A 154 28.37 3.27 18.06
N ALA A 155 29.38 3.81 18.74
CA ALA A 155 30.26 3.05 19.63
C ALA A 155 29.47 2.40 20.78
N ALA A 156 28.50 3.11 21.37
CA ALA A 156 27.62 2.56 22.40
C ALA A 156 26.78 1.38 21.89
N LYS A 157 26.31 1.42 20.63
CA LYS A 157 25.59 0.28 20.01
C LYS A 157 26.51 -0.93 19.83
N PHE A 158 27.72 -0.74 19.32
CA PHE A 158 28.72 -1.81 19.21
C PHE A 158 29.03 -2.44 20.57
N ALA A 159 29.21 -1.62 21.62
CA ALA A 159 29.41 -2.09 22.98
C ALA A 159 28.23 -2.92 23.51
N ARG A 160 26.97 -2.51 23.23
CA ARG A 160 25.77 -3.29 23.59
C ARG A 160 25.70 -4.65 22.89
N PHE A 161 26.26 -4.77 21.69
CA PHE A 161 26.37 -6.03 20.97
C PHE A 161 27.61 -6.85 21.38
N ASN A 162 28.43 -6.35 22.30
CA ASN A 162 29.71 -6.93 22.69
C ASN A 162 30.66 -7.16 21.50
N VAL A 163 30.63 -6.24 20.53
CA VAL A 163 31.47 -6.25 19.33
C VAL A 163 32.38 -5.02 19.34
N ARG A 164 33.64 -5.18 18.96
CA ARG A 164 34.57 -4.05 18.79
C ARG A 164 34.26 -3.32 17.49
N MET A 165 33.98 -2.02 17.58
CA MET A 165 33.77 -1.15 16.42
C MET A 165 35.05 -1.05 15.57
N SER A 166 34.93 -1.23 14.25
CA SER A 166 36.05 -1.07 13.32
C SER A 166 36.23 0.41 12.93
N PRO A 167 37.45 0.84 12.54
CA PRO A 167 37.72 2.25 12.25
C PRO A 167 36.89 2.84 11.11
N ASN A 168 36.49 2.03 10.12
CA ASN A 168 35.66 2.46 8.99
C ASN A 168 34.24 2.90 9.41
N ASN A 169 33.72 2.43 10.55
CA ASN A 169 32.44 2.92 11.08
C ASN A 169 32.45 4.41 11.39
N ARG A 170 33.63 5.04 11.54
CA ARG A 170 33.77 6.50 11.69
C ARG A 170 33.11 7.26 10.53
N ALA A 171 33.10 6.68 9.33
CA ALA A 171 32.44 7.30 8.17
C ALA A 171 30.95 7.56 8.44
N GLN A 172 30.26 6.67 9.17
CA GLN A 172 28.83 6.77 9.48
C GLN A 172 28.48 7.99 10.36
N ALA A 173 29.47 8.63 10.99
CA ALA A 173 29.31 9.86 11.78
C ALA A 173 29.61 11.15 10.98
N MET A 174 29.77 11.05 9.66
CA MET A 174 29.91 12.19 8.76
C MET A 174 28.54 12.54 8.16
N LEU A 175 28.08 13.79 8.29
CA LEU A 175 26.84 14.25 7.67
C LEU A 175 27.09 15.50 6.83
N PRO A 176 26.28 15.79 5.79
CA PRO A 176 26.33 17.09 5.12
C PRO A 176 26.14 18.21 6.14
N GLN A 177 26.81 19.35 5.94
CA GLN A 177 26.64 20.51 6.80
C GLN A 177 25.15 20.87 6.98
N ASP A 178 24.76 21.25 8.20
CA ASP A 178 23.39 21.59 8.59
C ASP A 178 22.35 20.45 8.36
N ALA A 179 22.80 19.22 8.13
CA ALA A 179 21.92 18.06 8.16
C ALA A 179 21.47 17.76 9.59
N VAL A 180 20.24 17.29 9.73
CA VAL A 180 19.69 16.83 11.01
C VAL A 180 19.74 15.31 11.04
N ALA A 181 20.42 14.74 12.04
CA ALA A 181 20.52 13.30 12.20
C ALA A 181 19.17 12.68 12.57
N ILE A 182 18.90 11.50 12.02
CA ILE A 182 17.75 10.65 12.36
C ILE A 182 18.29 9.42 13.06
N SER A 183 17.86 9.21 14.31
CA SER A 183 18.30 8.06 15.09
C SER A 183 17.84 6.76 14.43
N ASN A 184 18.75 5.80 14.33
CA ASN A 184 18.45 4.46 13.86
C ASN A 184 18.36 3.49 15.06
N PRO A 185 17.16 3.12 15.53
CA PRO A 185 17.02 2.24 16.69
C PRO A 185 17.33 0.76 16.36
N ALA A 186 17.32 0.38 15.08
CA ALA A 186 17.41 -1.01 14.63
C ALA A 186 18.74 -1.38 13.93
N GLY A 187 19.67 -0.42 13.87
CA GLY A 187 20.97 -0.57 13.23
C GLY A 187 21.99 0.47 13.68
N THR A 188 23.18 0.45 13.09
CA THR A 188 24.28 1.34 13.48
C THR A 188 24.29 2.65 12.71
N ALA A 189 23.99 2.62 11.41
CA ALA A 189 24.02 3.80 10.53
C ALA A 189 22.90 4.78 10.88
N PRO A 190 23.17 6.00 11.39
CA PRO A 190 22.14 7.01 11.51
C PRO A 190 21.66 7.44 10.12
N GLY A 191 20.37 7.73 10.01
CA GLY A 191 19.86 8.48 8.85
C GLY A 191 20.09 9.96 9.05
N PHE A 192 19.66 10.75 8.08
CA PHE A 192 19.68 12.20 8.20
C PHE A 192 18.68 12.83 7.22
N TYR A 193 18.40 14.11 7.41
CA TYR A 193 17.74 14.89 6.38
C TYR A 193 18.39 16.25 6.19
N VAL A 194 18.26 16.77 4.96
CA VAL A 194 18.72 18.10 4.55
C VAL A 194 17.59 18.82 3.84
N GLU A 195 17.38 20.09 4.19
CA GLU A 195 16.52 21.00 3.44
C GLU A 195 17.35 21.85 2.49
N HIS A 196 16.96 21.88 1.22
CA HIS A 196 17.65 22.63 0.17
C HIS A 196 16.65 23.12 -0.87
N GLU A 197 16.64 24.43 -1.11
CA GLU A 197 15.83 25.07 -2.17
C GLU A 197 14.33 24.68 -2.17
N GLY A 198 13.74 24.47 -0.99
CA GLY A 198 12.33 24.09 -0.83
C GLY A 198 12.04 22.59 -0.94
N ALA A 199 13.07 21.76 -1.17
CA ALA A 199 12.99 20.31 -1.07
C ALA A 199 13.61 19.80 0.25
N ILE A 200 13.11 18.66 0.73
CA ILE A 200 13.72 17.89 1.81
C ILE A 200 14.23 16.55 1.26
N ILE A 201 15.51 16.27 1.48
CA ILE A 201 16.13 14.97 1.20
C ILE A 201 16.26 14.22 2.52
N ILE A 202 15.63 13.06 2.63
CA ILE A 202 15.65 12.19 3.80
C ILE A 202 16.39 10.91 3.42
N SER A 203 17.54 10.66 4.03
CA SER A 203 18.37 9.50 3.72
C SER A 203 18.27 8.43 4.80
N LEU A 204 17.88 7.23 4.38
CA LEU A 204 17.67 6.05 5.22
C LEU A 204 18.62 4.91 4.80
N PRO A 205 18.97 3.99 5.73
CA PRO A 205 19.81 2.82 5.41
C PRO A 205 19.09 1.85 4.46
N GLY A 206 19.81 0.92 3.83
CA GLY A 206 19.23 -0.04 2.89
C GLY A 206 18.52 -1.23 3.56
N VAL A 207 18.78 -1.49 4.85
CA VAL A 207 18.25 -2.68 5.53
C VAL A 207 16.76 -2.51 5.85
N PRO A 208 15.85 -3.40 5.39
CA PRO A 208 14.40 -3.18 5.52
C PRO A 208 13.88 -2.97 6.94
N ARG A 209 14.45 -3.69 7.93
CA ARG A 209 14.05 -3.51 9.35
C ARG A 209 14.40 -2.13 9.90
N GLU A 210 15.49 -1.54 9.41
CA GLU A 210 15.97 -0.22 9.84
C GLU A 210 15.12 0.88 9.22
N VAL A 211 14.84 0.78 7.92
CA VAL A 211 13.92 1.67 7.20
C VAL A 211 12.56 1.71 7.88
N LYS A 212 11.96 0.55 8.19
CA LYS A 212 10.65 0.47 8.87
C LYS A 212 10.67 1.22 10.20
N ALA A 213 11.64 0.92 11.07
CA ALA A 213 11.73 1.54 12.39
C ALA A 213 11.94 3.07 12.31
N MET A 214 12.81 3.54 11.42
CA MET A 214 13.10 4.96 11.26
C MET A 214 11.94 5.74 10.63
N LEU A 215 11.24 5.12 9.67
CA LEU A 215 10.04 5.70 9.08
C LEU A 215 8.97 5.95 10.14
N GLU A 216 8.60 4.89 10.86
CA GLU A 216 7.51 4.93 11.84
C GLU A 216 7.82 5.89 13.00
N GLN A 217 9.05 5.87 13.51
CA GLN A 217 9.42 6.62 14.71
C GLN A 217 9.82 8.07 14.46
N SER A 218 10.33 8.40 13.26
CA SER A 218 10.93 9.72 13.01
C SER A 218 10.42 10.37 11.72
N VAL A 219 10.50 9.69 10.58
CA VAL A 219 10.20 10.32 9.28
C VAL A 219 8.71 10.63 9.14
N LEU A 220 7.81 9.70 9.47
CA LEU A 220 6.37 9.94 9.33
C LEU A 220 5.87 11.04 10.29
N PRO A 221 6.28 11.08 11.58
CA PRO A 221 6.01 12.23 12.44
C PRO A 221 6.52 13.56 11.88
N LEU A 222 7.77 13.61 11.40
CA LEU A 222 8.36 14.79 10.78
C LEU A 222 7.53 15.29 9.59
N LEU A 223 7.20 14.38 8.65
CA LEU A 223 6.42 14.74 7.47
C LEU A 223 5.00 15.19 7.85
N ARG A 224 4.35 14.57 8.83
CA ARG A 224 3.03 15.01 9.33
C ARG A 224 3.06 16.44 9.85
N GLU A 225 4.08 16.79 10.64
CA GLU A 225 4.23 18.14 11.17
C GLU A 225 4.44 19.16 10.04
N ARG A 226 5.29 18.83 9.07
CA ARG A 226 5.64 19.72 7.95
C ARG A 226 4.51 19.94 6.95
N LEU A 227 3.72 18.91 6.68
CA LEU A 227 2.74 18.94 5.61
C LEU A 227 1.50 19.78 5.92
N GLY A 228 1.16 20.00 7.20
CA GLY A 228 -0.09 20.66 7.57
C GLY A 228 -1.31 19.85 7.08
N ALA A 229 -1.87 19.01 7.95
CA ALA A 229 -2.74 17.93 7.52
C ALA A 229 -4.11 18.37 6.94
N PRO A 230 -4.58 17.81 5.81
CA PRO A 230 -5.87 17.13 5.80
C PRO A 230 -5.77 15.90 6.71
N ARG A 231 -6.56 15.87 7.78
CA ARG A 231 -6.47 14.85 8.85
C ARG A 231 -6.96 13.47 8.40
N VAL A 232 -7.70 13.39 7.31
CA VAL A 232 -8.38 12.17 6.87
C VAL A 232 -8.09 11.89 5.40
N ILE A 233 -7.66 10.65 5.14
CA ILE A 233 -7.60 10.07 3.80
C ILE A 233 -8.58 8.92 3.78
N LYS A 234 -9.67 9.09 3.03
CA LYS A 234 -10.72 8.09 2.93
C LYS A 234 -10.75 7.53 1.53
N THR A 235 -10.73 6.20 1.44
CA THR A 235 -10.81 5.50 0.16
C THR A 235 -12.11 4.71 0.10
N ARG A 236 -12.88 4.93 -0.97
CA ARG A 236 -14.05 4.13 -1.36
C ARG A 236 -13.63 3.25 -2.53
N VAL A 237 -13.87 1.95 -2.42
CA VAL A 237 -13.58 0.99 -3.50
C VAL A 237 -14.90 0.47 -4.02
N LEU A 238 -15.22 0.75 -5.28
CA LEU A 238 -16.35 0.16 -5.98
C LEU A 238 -15.86 -1.08 -6.70
N ARG A 239 -16.47 -2.22 -6.39
CA ARG A 239 -16.10 -3.51 -6.94
C ARG A 239 -16.93 -3.79 -8.18
N THR A 240 -16.28 -4.00 -9.33
CA THR A 240 -16.97 -4.25 -10.61
C THR A 240 -16.77 -5.68 -11.12
N ALA A 241 -17.72 -6.18 -11.89
CA ALA A 241 -17.67 -7.48 -12.53
C ALA A 241 -18.36 -7.45 -13.89
N GLY A 242 -17.78 -8.16 -14.86
CA GLY A 242 -18.33 -8.28 -16.21
C GLY A 242 -18.02 -7.11 -17.14
N ILE A 243 -17.07 -6.25 -16.76
CA ILE A 243 -16.61 -5.10 -17.54
C ILE A 243 -15.07 -5.07 -17.51
N GLY A 244 -14.45 -4.74 -18.65
CA GLY A 244 -13.00 -4.61 -18.77
C GLY A 244 -12.54 -3.18 -18.48
N GLU A 245 -11.28 -3.02 -18.07
CA GLU A 245 -10.68 -1.73 -17.71
C GLU A 245 -10.87 -0.66 -18.79
N SER A 246 -10.59 -0.98 -20.06
CA SER A 246 -10.73 -0.03 -21.17
C SER A 246 -12.15 0.50 -21.34
N HIS A 247 -13.17 -0.31 -21.02
CA HIS A 247 -14.56 0.14 -21.10
C HIS A 247 -14.97 0.94 -19.86
N ILE A 248 -14.36 0.68 -18.70
CA ILE A 248 -14.51 1.55 -17.54
C ILE A 248 -13.91 2.94 -17.85
N ASP A 249 -12.66 2.99 -18.33
CA ASP A 249 -11.97 4.24 -18.69
C ASP A 249 -12.74 5.04 -19.76
N GLU A 250 -13.29 4.39 -20.78
CA GLU A 250 -14.14 5.06 -21.78
C GLU A 250 -15.34 5.80 -21.14
N GLN A 251 -15.93 5.23 -20.09
CA GLN A 251 -17.12 5.79 -19.45
C GLN A 251 -16.82 6.86 -18.41
N ILE A 252 -15.73 6.68 -17.63
CA ILE A 252 -15.41 7.49 -16.44
C ILE A 252 -14.00 8.11 -16.44
N GLY A 253 -13.23 8.00 -17.52
CA GLY A 253 -11.82 8.43 -17.57
C GLY A 253 -11.60 9.93 -17.35
N HIS A 254 -12.64 10.76 -17.51
CA HIS A 254 -12.55 12.18 -17.10
C HIS A 254 -12.46 12.35 -15.59
N LEU A 255 -13.00 11.42 -14.79
CA LEU A 255 -12.91 11.43 -13.33
C LEU A 255 -11.50 11.08 -12.83
N GLU A 256 -10.71 10.33 -13.60
CA GLU A 256 -9.32 10.01 -13.27
C GLU A 256 -8.39 11.22 -13.34
N ARG A 257 -8.86 12.32 -13.94
CA ARG A 257 -8.14 13.61 -14.03
C ARG A 257 -8.37 14.51 -12.82
N LEU A 258 -9.25 14.13 -11.89
CA LEU A 258 -9.52 14.89 -10.68
C LEU A 258 -8.30 14.88 -9.74
N SER A 259 -8.06 16.01 -9.07
CA SER A 259 -6.98 16.16 -8.10
C SER A 259 -7.40 15.73 -6.69
N ASN A 260 -8.65 15.98 -6.30
CA ASN A 260 -9.26 15.53 -5.04
C ASN A 260 -10.79 15.52 -5.16
N PRO A 261 -11.47 14.38 -4.99
CA PRO A 261 -10.88 13.05 -4.79
C PRO A 261 -10.14 12.57 -6.04
N THR A 262 -9.10 11.77 -5.86
CA THR A 262 -8.45 11.08 -6.98
C THR A 262 -9.20 9.80 -7.30
N VAL A 263 -9.43 9.52 -8.59
CA VAL A 263 -9.99 8.26 -9.08
C VAL A 263 -8.90 7.47 -9.78
N GLY A 264 -8.88 6.15 -9.59
CA GLY A 264 -7.99 5.26 -10.33
C GLY A 264 -8.57 3.85 -10.45
N LEU A 265 -8.15 3.16 -11.51
CA LEU A 265 -8.53 1.79 -11.81
C LEU A 265 -7.47 0.81 -11.29
N ASN A 266 -7.93 -0.24 -10.60
CA ASN A 266 -7.08 -1.31 -10.11
C ASN A 266 -7.50 -2.63 -10.77
N ALA A 267 -6.71 -3.10 -11.73
CA ALA A 267 -6.95 -4.37 -12.40
C ALA A 267 -6.51 -5.58 -11.56
N HIS A 268 -7.34 -6.61 -11.62
CA HIS A 268 -7.17 -7.93 -11.00
C HIS A 268 -7.45 -9.02 -12.05
N ALA A 269 -7.21 -10.28 -11.69
CA ALA A 269 -7.49 -11.40 -12.58
C ALA A 269 -9.00 -11.53 -12.87
N GLY A 270 -9.43 -10.98 -14.01
CA GLY A 270 -10.81 -10.98 -14.48
C GLY A 270 -11.75 -9.96 -13.81
N GLN A 271 -11.19 -8.92 -13.17
CA GLN A 271 -11.94 -7.90 -12.44
C GLN A 271 -11.18 -6.57 -12.44
N THR A 272 -11.89 -5.45 -12.39
CA THR A 272 -11.30 -4.13 -12.19
C THR A 272 -12.05 -3.38 -11.10
N ASP A 273 -11.33 -2.88 -10.11
CA ASP A 273 -11.91 -2.03 -9.06
C ASP A 273 -11.76 -0.55 -9.41
N ILE A 274 -12.69 0.27 -8.93
CA ILE A 274 -12.61 1.72 -9.05
C ILE A 274 -12.37 2.29 -7.66
N ARG A 275 -11.26 3.02 -7.50
CA ARG A 275 -10.81 3.56 -6.21
C ARG A 275 -10.99 5.07 -6.18
N ILE A 276 -11.88 5.57 -5.32
CA ILE A 276 -12.10 6.99 -5.09
C ILE A 276 -11.43 7.36 -3.77
N THR A 277 -10.39 8.19 -3.80
CA THR A 277 -9.63 8.58 -2.60
C THR A 277 -9.76 10.07 -2.37
N ALA A 278 -10.44 10.45 -1.28
CA ALA A 278 -10.56 11.85 -0.84
C ALA A 278 -9.55 12.16 0.28
N ARG A 279 -9.03 13.38 0.24
CA ARG A 279 -8.27 14.00 1.34
C ARG A 279 -9.06 15.17 1.88
N ALA A 280 -9.29 15.20 3.19
CA ALA A 280 -10.13 16.20 3.84
C ALA A 280 -9.71 16.43 5.30
N GLU A 281 -10.26 17.47 5.94
CA GLU A 281 -10.02 17.77 7.35
C GLU A 281 -10.83 16.86 8.28
N SER A 282 -11.91 16.25 7.78
CA SER A 282 -12.78 15.33 8.52
C SER A 282 -13.31 14.19 7.66
N GLU A 283 -13.80 13.12 8.28
CA GLU A 283 -14.45 12.02 7.56
C GLU A 283 -15.72 12.46 6.84
N ALA A 284 -16.50 13.37 7.44
CA ALA A 284 -17.72 13.88 6.86
C ALA A 284 -17.46 14.67 5.57
N GLU A 285 -16.42 15.49 5.56
CA GLU A 285 -15.98 16.22 4.37
C GLU A 285 -15.43 15.25 3.31
N ALA A 286 -14.65 14.23 3.71
CA ALA A 286 -14.17 13.21 2.78
C ALA A 286 -15.34 12.45 2.12
N ASP A 287 -16.39 12.12 2.87
CA ASP A 287 -17.60 11.50 2.33
C ASP A 287 -18.36 12.42 1.38
N ALA A 288 -18.45 13.71 1.71
CA ALA A 288 -19.07 14.71 0.84
C ALA A 288 -18.33 14.88 -0.49
N LEU A 289 -17.00 14.75 -0.50
CA LEU A 289 -16.19 14.74 -1.72
C LEU A 289 -16.36 13.46 -2.54
N ILE A 290 -16.46 12.30 -1.89
CA ILE A 290 -16.61 11.00 -2.57
C ILE A 290 -18.01 10.85 -3.19
N ALA A 291 -19.06 11.29 -2.49
CA ALA A 291 -20.45 11.06 -2.86
C ALA A 291 -20.82 11.45 -4.30
N PRO A 292 -20.51 12.66 -4.82
CA PRO A 292 -20.88 13.03 -6.19
C PRO A 292 -20.14 12.19 -7.24
N VAL A 293 -18.87 11.86 -7.00
CA VAL A 293 -18.06 11.02 -7.90
C VAL A 293 -18.60 9.60 -7.95
N GLU A 294 -18.93 9.03 -6.78
CA GLU A 294 -19.55 7.71 -6.71
C GLU A 294 -20.92 7.69 -7.40
N ALA A 295 -21.74 8.72 -7.21
CA ALA A 295 -23.05 8.82 -7.85
C ALA A 295 -22.94 8.82 -9.38
N GLU A 296 -21.99 9.57 -9.94
CA GLU A 296 -21.75 9.59 -11.38
C GLU A 296 -21.27 8.23 -11.92
N ILE A 297 -20.34 7.58 -11.22
CA ILE A 297 -19.87 6.23 -11.59
C ILE A 297 -21.04 5.24 -11.57
N ARG A 298 -21.86 5.28 -10.53
CA ARG A 298 -23.05 4.41 -10.43
C ARG A 298 -24.07 4.69 -11.52
N ALA A 299 -24.26 5.95 -11.93
CA ALA A 299 -25.17 6.30 -13.02
C ALA A 299 -24.70 5.73 -14.37
N LYS A 300 -23.38 5.70 -14.62
CA LYS A 300 -22.81 5.23 -15.89
C LYS A 300 -22.62 3.72 -15.97
N ILE A 301 -22.13 3.09 -14.91
CA ILE A 301 -21.72 1.68 -14.90
C ILE A 301 -22.22 0.91 -13.68
N GLY A 302 -23.29 1.38 -13.03
CA GLY A 302 -23.88 0.74 -11.84
C GLY A 302 -24.36 -0.70 -12.06
N GLU A 303 -24.69 -1.08 -13.30
CA GLU A 303 -25.01 -2.47 -13.64
C GLU A 303 -23.81 -3.42 -13.42
N TYR A 304 -22.58 -2.90 -13.50
CA TYR A 304 -21.35 -3.66 -13.31
C TYR A 304 -20.86 -3.69 -11.87
N ILE A 305 -21.38 -2.83 -11.00
CA ILE A 305 -20.98 -2.77 -9.59
C ILE A 305 -21.73 -3.86 -8.81
N PHE A 306 -20.96 -4.73 -8.14
CA PHE A 306 -21.51 -5.80 -7.29
C PHE A 306 -21.39 -5.50 -5.80
N GLY A 307 -20.45 -4.63 -5.40
CA GLY A 307 -20.22 -4.36 -3.98
C GLY A 307 -19.29 -3.19 -3.70
N VAL A 308 -19.12 -2.88 -2.42
CA VAL A 308 -18.26 -1.79 -1.93
C VAL A 308 -17.23 -2.29 -0.91
N GLY A 309 -16.03 -1.74 -0.95
CA GLY A 309 -15.01 -2.00 0.07
C GLY A 309 -14.43 -3.42 -0.01
N LYS A 310 -14.83 -4.30 0.92
CA LYS A 310 -14.30 -5.66 1.05
C LYS A 310 -15.24 -6.76 0.57
N GLU A 311 -16.38 -6.38 -0.03
CA GLU A 311 -17.31 -7.34 -0.62
C GLU A 311 -16.64 -8.15 -1.74
N SER A 312 -16.94 -9.44 -1.80
CA SER A 312 -16.36 -10.38 -2.77
C SER A 312 -17.38 -10.75 -3.85
N LEU A 313 -16.86 -11.05 -5.04
CA LEU A 313 -17.71 -11.47 -6.16
C LEU A 313 -18.41 -12.80 -5.88
N GLU A 314 -17.71 -13.69 -5.16
CA GLU A 314 -18.24 -15.00 -4.75
C GLU A 314 -19.44 -14.86 -3.82
N GLN A 315 -19.39 -13.95 -2.85
CA GLN A 315 -20.55 -13.67 -1.99
C GLN A 315 -21.66 -12.98 -2.77
N ALA A 316 -21.34 -12.04 -3.66
CA ALA A 316 -22.34 -11.39 -4.51
C ALA A 316 -23.07 -12.39 -5.44
N LEU A 317 -22.38 -13.44 -5.90
CA LEU A 317 -22.99 -14.55 -6.64
C LEU A 317 -23.91 -15.39 -5.75
N ALA A 318 -23.52 -15.72 -4.52
CA ALA A 318 -24.39 -16.41 -3.58
C ALA A 318 -25.67 -15.58 -3.30
N ASP A 319 -25.53 -14.28 -3.07
CA ASP A 319 -26.65 -13.38 -2.78
C ASP A 319 -27.60 -13.23 -3.97
N VAL A 320 -27.09 -13.26 -5.21
CA VAL A 320 -27.97 -13.19 -6.39
C VAL A 320 -28.70 -14.51 -6.64
N LEU A 321 -28.07 -15.66 -6.37
CA LEU A 321 -28.72 -16.98 -6.42
C LEU A 321 -29.86 -17.06 -5.40
N VAL A 322 -29.64 -16.57 -4.18
CA VAL A 322 -30.70 -16.49 -3.14
C VAL A 322 -31.88 -15.65 -3.63
N ARG A 323 -31.61 -14.46 -4.18
CA ARG A 323 -32.66 -13.53 -4.61
C ARG A 323 -33.44 -14.00 -5.82
N SER A 324 -32.77 -14.66 -6.77
CA SER A 324 -33.41 -15.17 -7.99
C SER A 324 -34.12 -16.50 -7.80
N GLY A 325 -33.78 -17.25 -6.75
CA GLY A 325 -34.29 -18.61 -6.50
C GLY A 325 -33.84 -19.64 -7.53
N VAL A 326 -32.82 -19.33 -8.34
CA VAL A 326 -32.34 -20.20 -9.42
C VAL A 326 -31.29 -21.19 -8.93
N ARG A 327 -31.25 -22.36 -9.57
CA ARG A 327 -30.20 -23.35 -9.41
C ARG A 327 -29.19 -23.24 -10.54
N ALA A 328 -27.91 -23.16 -10.19
CA ALA A 328 -26.82 -23.11 -11.16
C ALA A 328 -25.96 -24.37 -11.09
N VAL A 329 -25.49 -24.84 -12.25
CA VAL A 329 -24.47 -25.89 -12.37
C VAL A 329 -23.17 -25.32 -12.93
N ILE A 330 -22.03 -25.73 -12.37
CA ILE A 330 -20.69 -25.33 -12.82
C ILE A 330 -19.93 -26.53 -13.36
N GLY A 331 -19.41 -26.40 -14.58
CA GLY A 331 -18.47 -27.33 -15.20
C GLY A 331 -17.07 -26.74 -15.30
N GLU A 332 -16.06 -27.47 -14.84
CA GLU A 332 -14.65 -27.09 -14.97
C GLU A 332 -13.85 -28.21 -15.66
N LEU A 333 -13.20 -27.88 -16.78
CA LEU A 333 -12.25 -28.74 -17.46
C LEU A 333 -10.87 -28.09 -17.49
N TYR A 334 -9.86 -28.84 -17.02
CA TYR A 334 -8.45 -28.46 -17.04
C TYR A 334 -8.06 -27.17 -16.27
N THR A 335 -8.98 -26.60 -15.48
CA THR A 335 -8.71 -25.43 -14.62
C THR A 335 -7.99 -25.77 -13.31
N GLY A 336 -7.86 -27.06 -13.01
CA GLY A 336 -7.42 -27.55 -11.70
C GLY A 336 -8.39 -27.20 -10.57
N GLY A 337 -9.68 -26.99 -10.83
CA GLY A 337 -10.73 -26.75 -9.80
C GLY A 337 -10.69 -25.36 -9.17
N ILE A 338 -10.19 -24.36 -9.92
CA ILE A 338 -9.98 -23.02 -9.37
C ILE A 338 -11.29 -22.25 -9.16
N VAL A 339 -12.31 -22.45 -10.00
CA VAL A 339 -13.63 -21.82 -9.81
C VAL A 339 -14.24 -22.37 -8.53
N GLN A 340 -14.22 -23.70 -8.33
CA GLN A 340 -14.67 -24.34 -7.11
C GLN A 340 -13.94 -23.82 -5.87
N ARG A 341 -12.59 -23.73 -5.90
CA ARG A 341 -11.80 -23.17 -4.78
C ARG A 341 -12.09 -21.69 -4.50
N ARG A 342 -12.46 -20.91 -5.51
CA ARG A 342 -12.86 -19.53 -5.30
C ARG A 342 -14.22 -19.46 -4.63
N LEU A 343 -15.21 -20.17 -5.18
CA LEU A 343 -16.58 -20.16 -4.68
C LEU A 343 -16.69 -20.75 -3.28
N SER A 344 -15.83 -21.69 -2.87
CA SER A 344 -15.82 -22.19 -1.49
C SER A 344 -15.53 -21.14 -0.41
N LYS A 345 -15.13 -19.91 -0.80
CA LYS A 345 -14.95 -18.77 0.10
C LYS A 345 -16.26 -18.08 0.49
N ALA A 346 -17.38 -18.42 -0.14
CA ALA A 346 -18.71 -17.89 0.14
C ALA A 346 -19.67 -19.01 0.59
N VAL A 347 -20.79 -18.64 1.21
CA VAL A 347 -21.81 -19.58 1.66
C VAL A 347 -22.96 -19.59 0.67
N PHE A 348 -23.19 -20.73 0.02
CA PHE A 348 -24.30 -20.94 -0.92
C PHE A 348 -25.46 -21.67 -0.24
N PRO A 349 -26.73 -21.33 -0.57
CA PRO A 349 -27.87 -22.10 -0.13
C PRO A 349 -27.80 -23.54 -0.64
N GLU A 350 -28.38 -24.46 0.12
CA GLU A 350 -28.45 -25.86 -0.26
C GLU A 350 -29.13 -26.03 -1.62
N GLY A 351 -28.47 -26.74 -2.54
CA GLY A 351 -28.99 -27.01 -3.89
C GLY A 351 -28.96 -25.82 -4.87
N ALA A 352 -28.60 -24.61 -4.43
CA ALA A 352 -28.52 -23.44 -5.32
C ALA A 352 -27.34 -23.50 -6.28
N LEU A 353 -26.26 -24.17 -5.89
CA LEU A 353 -25.06 -24.34 -6.70
C LEU A 353 -24.61 -25.80 -6.70
N GLN A 354 -24.40 -26.37 -7.88
CA GLN A 354 -23.87 -27.71 -8.06
C GLN A 354 -22.61 -27.68 -8.93
N PHE A 355 -21.67 -28.59 -8.67
CA PHE A 355 -20.50 -28.80 -9.50
C PHE A 355 -20.67 -30.11 -10.27
N ALA A 356 -20.49 -30.04 -11.57
CA ALA A 356 -20.59 -31.21 -12.43
C ALA A 356 -19.39 -32.13 -12.21
N ASP A 357 -19.65 -33.44 -12.22
CA ASP A 357 -18.58 -34.42 -12.15
C ASP A 357 -17.78 -34.47 -13.45
N HIS A 358 -16.53 -34.89 -13.35
CA HIS A 358 -15.60 -34.91 -14.48
C HIS A 358 -16.07 -35.86 -15.60
N ALA A 359 -16.72 -36.98 -15.28
CA ALA A 359 -17.14 -37.95 -16.28
C ALA A 359 -18.31 -37.42 -17.13
N ALA A 360 -19.26 -36.71 -16.51
CA ALA A 360 -20.31 -36.00 -17.23
C ALA A 360 -19.73 -34.92 -18.16
N LEU A 361 -18.76 -34.13 -17.68
CA LEU A 361 -18.13 -33.07 -18.47
C LEU A 361 -17.36 -33.62 -19.67
N GLU A 362 -16.54 -34.67 -19.50
CA GLU A 362 -15.78 -35.28 -20.61
C GLU A 362 -16.71 -35.92 -21.66
N ARG A 363 -17.79 -36.59 -21.22
CA ARG A 363 -18.78 -37.15 -22.14
C ARG A 363 -19.45 -36.06 -22.97
N LEU A 364 -19.98 -35.02 -22.32
CA LEU A 364 -20.65 -33.91 -23.01
C LEU A 364 -19.67 -33.09 -23.87
N ARG A 365 -18.39 -32.99 -23.47
CA ARG A 365 -17.33 -32.37 -24.27
C ARG A 365 -17.07 -33.17 -25.55
N GLY A 366 -17.11 -34.50 -25.50
CA GLY A 366 -16.95 -35.38 -26.67
C GLY A 366 -18.03 -35.18 -27.74
N ASP A 367 -19.24 -34.77 -27.34
CA ASP A 367 -20.33 -34.46 -28.26
C ASP A 367 -20.24 -33.04 -28.84
N SER A 368 -19.39 -32.18 -28.26
CA SER A 368 -19.26 -30.78 -28.64
C SER A 368 -18.39 -30.61 -29.90
N GLN A 369 -18.77 -29.68 -30.77
CA GLN A 369 -18.08 -29.43 -32.04
C GLN A 369 -17.57 -27.98 -32.15
N GLY A 370 -16.56 -27.76 -33.00
CA GLY A 370 -16.03 -26.44 -33.30
C GLY A 370 -14.82 -26.05 -32.44
N ASP A 371 -14.53 -24.76 -32.38
CA ASP A 371 -13.43 -24.23 -31.57
C ASP A 371 -13.72 -24.33 -30.06
N VAL A 372 -12.71 -24.05 -29.23
CA VAL A 372 -12.82 -24.13 -27.77
C VAL A 372 -14.00 -23.32 -27.23
N ARG A 373 -14.33 -22.19 -27.87
CA ARG A 373 -15.46 -21.31 -27.51
C ARG A 373 -16.79 -21.98 -27.82
N SER A 374 -16.99 -22.43 -29.05
CA SER A 374 -18.23 -23.06 -29.52
C SER A 374 -18.53 -24.32 -28.72
N ALA A 375 -17.49 -25.10 -28.44
CA ALA A 375 -17.62 -26.30 -27.65
C ALA A 375 -17.85 -26.00 -26.15
N CYS A 376 -17.39 -24.86 -25.62
CA CYS A 376 -17.73 -24.39 -24.28
C CYS A 376 -19.21 -23.96 -24.18
N GLU A 377 -19.73 -23.26 -25.19
CA GLU A 377 -21.15 -22.87 -25.28
C GLU A 377 -22.09 -24.09 -25.32
N GLN A 378 -21.78 -25.07 -26.17
CA GLN A 378 -22.52 -26.33 -26.28
C GLN A 378 -22.50 -27.11 -24.96
N LEU A 379 -21.34 -27.22 -24.33
CA LEU A 379 -21.19 -27.87 -23.03
C LEU A 379 -22.03 -27.19 -21.95
N ALA A 380 -22.05 -25.85 -21.90
CA ALA A 380 -22.87 -25.12 -20.92
C ALA A 380 -24.38 -25.39 -21.13
N ALA A 381 -24.85 -25.39 -22.39
CA ALA A 381 -26.25 -25.67 -22.70
C ALA A 381 -26.65 -27.12 -22.36
N ALA A 382 -25.78 -28.09 -22.68
CA ALA A 382 -26.01 -29.49 -22.39
C ALA A 382 -26.00 -29.76 -20.88
N LEU A 383 -25.03 -29.18 -20.16
CA LEU A 383 -24.88 -29.34 -18.72
C LEU A 383 -26.08 -28.80 -17.95
N ARG A 384 -26.60 -27.63 -18.36
CA ARG A 384 -27.83 -27.06 -17.80
C ARG A 384 -29.00 -28.05 -17.89
N THR A 385 -29.15 -28.69 -19.05
CA THR A 385 -30.24 -29.64 -19.31
C THR A 385 -30.05 -30.93 -18.51
N GLU A 386 -28.84 -31.49 -18.49
CA GLU A 386 -28.52 -32.72 -17.79
C GLU A 386 -28.74 -32.61 -16.27
N TYR A 387 -28.34 -31.49 -15.67
CA TYR A 387 -28.49 -31.24 -14.24
C TYR A 387 -29.85 -30.61 -13.87
N ASN A 388 -30.75 -30.43 -14.85
CA ASN A 388 -32.02 -29.74 -14.69
C ASN A 388 -31.85 -28.38 -13.98
N ALA A 389 -30.77 -27.66 -14.28
CA ALA A 389 -30.44 -26.38 -13.67
C ALA A 389 -31.10 -25.22 -14.44
N ASP A 390 -31.35 -24.11 -13.77
CA ASP A 390 -31.87 -22.90 -14.40
C ASP A 390 -30.75 -22.17 -15.17
N ALA A 391 -29.51 -22.25 -14.67
CA ALA A 391 -28.33 -21.67 -15.30
C ALA A 391 -27.14 -22.64 -15.27
N ALA A 392 -26.23 -22.48 -16.22
CA ALA A 392 -24.95 -23.18 -16.25
C ALA A 392 -23.79 -22.21 -16.49
N LEU A 393 -22.65 -22.53 -15.89
CA LEU A 393 -21.34 -21.93 -16.17
C LEU A 393 -20.36 -23.04 -16.53
N VAL A 394 -19.61 -22.88 -17.60
CA VAL A 394 -18.53 -23.80 -17.98
C VAL A 394 -17.24 -23.02 -18.19
N VAL A 395 -16.12 -23.58 -17.74
CA VAL A 395 -14.77 -23.09 -18.01
C VAL A 395 -13.90 -24.23 -18.51
N ILE A 396 -13.17 -23.98 -19.59
CA ILE A 396 -12.24 -24.92 -20.22
C ILE A 396 -10.89 -24.22 -20.34
N ALA A 397 -9.83 -24.81 -19.80
CA ALA A 397 -8.48 -24.23 -19.80
C ALA A 397 -7.46 -25.19 -20.45
N GLU A 398 -7.35 -25.15 -21.77
CA GLU A 398 -6.37 -25.93 -22.55
C GLU A 398 -4.99 -25.25 -22.56
N ALA A 399 -3.97 -25.94 -23.09
CA ALA A 399 -2.58 -25.45 -23.09
C ALA A 399 -2.39 -24.11 -23.83
N ASP A 400 -3.10 -23.94 -24.95
CA ASP A 400 -2.95 -22.76 -25.82
C ASP A 400 -4.21 -21.87 -25.84
N SER A 401 -5.28 -22.29 -25.16
CA SER A 401 -6.53 -21.59 -25.20
C SER A 401 -7.37 -21.80 -23.95
N SER A 402 -8.24 -20.84 -23.64
CA SER A 402 -9.21 -20.98 -22.57
C SER A 402 -10.54 -20.38 -23.00
N ALA A 403 -11.64 -21.04 -22.67
CA ALA A 403 -12.97 -20.52 -22.92
C ALA A 403 -13.85 -20.59 -21.67
N MET A 404 -14.81 -19.69 -21.60
CA MET A 404 -15.89 -19.75 -20.63
C MET A 404 -17.22 -19.44 -21.30
N ALA A 405 -18.29 -20.07 -20.82
CA ALA A 405 -19.64 -19.83 -21.28
C ALA A 405 -20.62 -19.89 -20.12
N VAL A 406 -21.59 -18.99 -20.12
CA VAL A 406 -22.73 -19.01 -19.20
C VAL A 406 -24.03 -18.99 -19.97
N THR A 407 -25.06 -19.66 -19.47
CA THR A 407 -26.39 -19.66 -20.09
C THR A 407 -27.48 -19.89 -19.06
N ASP A 408 -28.63 -19.22 -19.23
CA ASP A 408 -29.88 -19.51 -18.50
C ASP A 408 -30.95 -20.13 -19.43
N GLY A 409 -30.55 -20.47 -20.67
CA GLY A 409 -31.40 -20.99 -21.75
C GLY A 409 -32.11 -19.96 -22.60
N GLU A 410 -32.29 -18.74 -22.09
CA GLU A 410 -32.82 -17.63 -22.88
C GLU A 410 -31.66 -16.81 -23.44
N ARG A 411 -30.61 -16.64 -22.64
CA ARG A 411 -29.41 -15.87 -22.96
C ARG A 411 -28.18 -16.75 -22.75
N ALA A 412 -27.21 -16.57 -23.63
CA ALA A 412 -25.89 -17.15 -23.49
C ALA A 412 -24.82 -16.08 -23.70
N TYR A 413 -23.76 -16.14 -22.90
CA TYR A 413 -22.58 -15.31 -23.05
C TYR A 413 -21.34 -16.20 -23.02
N SER A 414 -20.36 -15.90 -23.85
CA SER A 414 -19.13 -16.67 -23.92
C SER A 414 -17.92 -15.77 -24.18
N ARG A 415 -16.75 -16.24 -23.79
CA ARG A 415 -15.47 -15.58 -24.05
C ARG A 415 -14.38 -16.63 -24.24
N ALA A 416 -13.42 -16.36 -25.11
CA ALA A 416 -12.24 -17.18 -25.29
C ALA A 416 -10.96 -16.33 -25.32
N TYR A 417 -9.86 -16.94 -24.88
CA TYR A 417 -8.50 -16.43 -24.88
C TYR A 417 -7.62 -17.43 -25.63
N PHE A 418 -6.70 -16.93 -26.46
CA PHE A 418 -5.84 -17.73 -27.36
C PHE A 418 -4.35 -17.44 -27.15
N TYR A 419 -3.96 -17.07 -25.93
CA TYR A 419 -2.57 -16.84 -25.54
C TYR A 419 -2.21 -17.91 -24.50
N GLY A 420 -1.07 -18.58 -24.67
CA GLY A 420 -0.68 -19.79 -23.92
C GLY A 420 -0.63 -19.62 -22.39
N THR A 421 -0.57 -20.78 -21.71
CA THR A 421 -0.70 -20.95 -20.25
C THR A 421 0.33 -20.22 -19.37
N ASP A 422 1.41 -19.66 -19.93
CA ASP A 422 2.43 -18.94 -19.16
C ASP A 422 1.97 -17.54 -18.69
N VAL A 423 1.02 -16.91 -19.38
CA VAL A 423 0.64 -15.50 -19.08
C VAL A 423 -0.68 -15.41 -18.30
N THR A 424 -1.50 -16.46 -18.32
CA THR A 424 -2.71 -16.56 -17.49
C THR A 424 -2.88 -17.98 -16.98
N THR A 425 -2.56 -18.21 -15.71
CA THR A 425 -3.20 -19.28 -14.93
C THR A 425 -4.71 -19.23 -15.15
N PRO A 426 -5.46 -20.32 -14.88
CA PRO A 426 -6.91 -20.33 -15.01
C PRO A 426 -7.64 -19.28 -14.12
N ASP A 427 -6.91 -18.45 -13.37
CA ASP A 427 -7.40 -17.28 -12.61
C ASP A 427 -8.18 -16.26 -13.44
N VAL A 428 -7.63 -15.78 -14.58
CA VAL A 428 -8.30 -14.75 -15.39
C VAL A 428 -9.58 -15.29 -16.04
N PRO A 429 -9.56 -16.44 -16.74
CA PRO A 429 -10.79 -17.07 -17.22
C PRO A 429 -11.81 -17.33 -16.12
N SER A 430 -11.36 -17.77 -14.94
CA SER A 430 -12.27 -18.09 -13.82
C SER A 430 -12.89 -16.85 -13.18
N GLY A 431 -12.16 -15.73 -13.10
CA GLY A 431 -12.71 -14.46 -12.64
C GLY A 431 -13.78 -13.92 -13.59
N TRP A 432 -13.53 -14.01 -14.89
CA TRP A 432 -14.51 -13.65 -15.91
C TRP A 432 -15.73 -14.57 -15.90
N ALA A 433 -15.53 -15.87 -15.76
CA ALA A 433 -16.59 -16.87 -15.66
C ALA A 433 -17.59 -16.57 -14.54
N ILE A 434 -17.10 -16.36 -13.30
CA ILE A 434 -17.95 -16.01 -12.16
C ILE A 434 -18.65 -14.66 -12.40
N SER A 435 -17.92 -13.68 -12.96
CA SER A 435 -18.47 -12.36 -13.29
C SER A 435 -19.62 -12.45 -14.30
N MET A 436 -19.49 -13.28 -15.32
CA MET A 436 -20.50 -13.49 -16.35
C MET A 436 -21.76 -14.16 -15.78
N LEU A 437 -21.59 -15.15 -14.90
CA LEU A 437 -22.73 -15.81 -14.24
C LEU A 437 -23.45 -14.81 -13.32
N TRP A 438 -22.71 -14.06 -12.51
CA TRP A 438 -23.29 -13.03 -11.66
C TRP A 438 -24.08 -11.98 -12.46
N GLN A 439 -23.52 -11.50 -13.59
CA GLN A 439 -24.20 -10.55 -14.49
C GLN A 439 -25.49 -11.12 -15.09
N LEU A 440 -25.44 -12.35 -15.59
CA LEU A 440 -26.59 -13.05 -16.15
C LEU A 440 -27.72 -13.13 -15.12
N LEU A 441 -27.40 -13.57 -13.89
CA LEU A 441 -28.38 -13.72 -12.83
C LEU A 441 -28.90 -12.39 -12.28
N LYS A 442 -28.05 -11.37 -12.17
CA LYS A 442 -28.45 -10.02 -11.75
C LYS A 442 -29.49 -9.44 -12.70
N ARG A 443 -29.29 -9.61 -14.02
CA ARG A 443 -30.25 -9.16 -15.04
C ARG A 443 -31.58 -9.92 -14.96
N ARG A 444 -31.55 -11.19 -14.58
CA ARG A 444 -32.76 -11.98 -14.34
C ARG A 444 -33.57 -11.46 -13.16
N VAL A 445 -32.91 -11.17 -12.02
CA VAL A 445 -33.57 -10.55 -10.85
C VAL A 445 -34.17 -9.19 -11.21
N ALA A 446 -33.43 -8.35 -11.94
CA ALA A 446 -33.91 -7.04 -12.37
C ALA A 446 -35.10 -7.12 -13.34
N ALA A 447 -35.27 -8.21 -14.09
CA ALA A 447 -36.43 -8.42 -14.96
C ALA A 447 -37.67 -8.94 -14.20
N GLN A 448 -37.50 -9.43 -12.97
CA GLN A 448 -38.58 -9.92 -12.10
C GLN A 448 -39.13 -8.84 -11.16
N THR A 449 -38.41 -7.73 -10.99
CA THR A 449 -38.74 -6.61 -10.09
C THR A 449 -39.29 -5.46 -10.91
#